data_AF-A0A928TPA1-F1
#
_entry.id   AF-A0A928TPA1-F1
#
_cell.length_a   1.000
_cell.length_b   1.000
_cell.length_c   1.000
_cell.angle_alpha   90.00
_cell.angle_beta   90.00
_cell.angle_gamma   90.00
#
_symmetry.space_group_name_H-M   'P 1'
#
loop_
_entity.id
_entity.type
_entity.pdbx_description
1 polymer ?
#
loop_
_entity_poly.entity_id
_entity_poly.type
_entity_poly.pdbx_seq_one_letter_code
_entity_poly.pdbx_strand_id
1 'polypeptide(L)'
;MRRARLHALFGMLGVVCFVVATAGFDVIARLGVAGEPLRTAVTRSLHQVFAQPVGTLMLLAPFIGAAALSAEVAKASNMAAGWIFFGLVAGVLGGLYFSGHWGAQVALGQRSWTAAALSVGMLPFRSIPVLLAAAVCAGLVAWRSPQRGP
;
A
#
# COMPACT_ATOMS: atom_id res chain seq x y z
N MET A 1 -14.06 -19.23 13.77
CA MET A 1 -13.13 -19.59 12.67
C MET A 1 -13.24 -18.69 11.43
N ARG A 2 -14.43 -18.29 10.95
CA ARG A 2 -14.59 -17.45 9.74
C ARG A 2 -13.85 -16.09 9.80
N ARG A 3 -13.83 -15.42 10.97
CA ARG A 3 -13.16 -14.12 11.16
C ARG A 3 -11.65 -14.18 10.90
N ALA A 4 -10.96 -15.15 11.52
CA ALA A 4 -9.51 -15.31 11.35
C ALA A 4 -9.12 -15.58 9.89
N ARG A 5 -9.93 -16.38 9.17
CA ARG A 5 -9.71 -16.66 7.74
C ARG A 5 -9.80 -15.40 6.87
N LEU A 6 -10.75 -14.50 7.14
CA LEU A 6 -10.89 -13.25 6.39
C LEU A 6 -9.70 -12.31 6.61
N HIS A 7 -9.26 -12.12 7.86
CA HIS A 7 -8.07 -11.31 8.13
C HIS A 7 -6.81 -11.90 7.52
N ALA A 8 -6.64 -13.23 7.59
CA ALA A 8 -5.50 -13.89 6.97
C ALA A 8 -5.49 -13.69 5.45
N LEU A 9 -6.64 -13.83 4.80
CA LEU A 9 -6.77 -13.64 3.35
C LEU A 9 -6.45 -12.20 2.94
N PHE A 10 -7.15 -11.21 3.50
CA PHE A 10 -6.91 -9.81 3.17
C PHE A 10 -5.52 -9.36 3.60
N GLY A 11 -5.00 -9.86 4.73
CA GLY A 11 -3.65 -9.58 5.20
C GLY A 11 -2.58 -10.07 4.22
N MET A 12 -2.71 -11.31 3.73
CA MET A 12 -1.82 -11.85 2.70
C MET A 12 -1.87 -11.01 1.42
N LEU A 13 -3.08 -10.60 0.99
CA LEU A 13 -3.24 -9.71 -0.15
C LEU A 13 -2.61 -8.34 0.08
N GLY A 14 -2.74 -7.78 1.28
CA GLY A 14 -2.08 -6.54 1.68
C GLY A 14 -0.56 -6.63 1.54
N VAL A 15 0.04 -7.74 1.99
CA VAL A 15 1.47 -8.00 1.83
C VAL A 15 1.85 -8.12 0.36
N VAL A 16 1.08 -8.84 -0.46
CA VAL A 16 1.33 -8.95 -1.91
C VAL A 16 1.25 -7.59 -2.59
N CYS A 17 0.20 -6.82 -2.32
CA CYS A 17 0.05 -5.46 -2.85
C CYS A 17 1.19 -4.54 -2.41
N PHE A 18 1.64 -4.65 -1.16
CA PHE A 18 2.79 -3.91 -0.66
C PHE A 18 4.08 -4.25 -1.45
N VAL A 19 4.38 -5.52 -1.67
CA VAL A 19 5.57 -5.94 -2.43
C VAL A 19 5.49 -5.42 -3.86
N VAL A 20 4.33 -5.53 -4.51
CA VAL A 20 4.13 -5.01 -5.87
C VAL A 20 4.26 -3.49 -5.90
N ALA A 21 3.67 -2.78 -4.95
CA ALA A 21 3.68 -1.32 -4.91
C ALA A 21 5.05 -0.74 -4.55
N THR A 22 5.87 -1.46 -3.78
CA THR A 22 7.22 -0.97 -3.42
C THR A 22 8.24 -1.44 -4.45
N ALA A 23 8.48 -2.74 -4.56
CA ALA A 23 9.50 -3.27 -5.47
C ALA A 23 9.13 -3.04 -6.94
N GLY A 24 7.86 -3.24 -7.31
CA GLY A 24 7.41 -3.04 -8.69
C GLY A 24 7.50 -1.58 -9.12
N PHE A 25 7.00 -0.64 -8.32
CA PHE A 25 7.05 0.77 -8.69
C PHE A 25 8.45 1.37 -8.59
N ASP A 26 9.30 0.92 -7.67
CA ASP A 26 10.71 1.33 -7.65
C ASP A 26 11.43 0.88 -8.93
N VAL A 27 11.25 -0.37 -9.34
CA VAL A 27 11.82 -0.89 -10.60
C VAL A 27 11.31 -0.10 -11.80
N ILE A 28 10.00 0.13 -11.90
CA ILE A 28 9.41 0.90 -13.01
C ILE A 28 9.97 2.33 -13.03
N ALA A 29 10.07 2.99 -11.88
CA ALA A 29 10.61 4.34 -11.79
C ALA A 29 12.09 4.39 -12.21
N ARG A 30 12.91 3.41 -11.81
CA ARG A 30 14.32 3.30 -12.21
C ARG A 30 14.50 3.09 -13.72
N LEU A 31 13.67 2.22 -14.30
CA LEU A 31 13.67 1.96 -15.74
C LEU A 31 13.25 3.22 -16.51
N GLY A 32 12.15 3.85 -16.09
CA GLY A 32 11.52 4.95 -16.82
C GLY A 32 12.22 6.29 -16.66
N VAL A 33 12.76 6.60 -15.47
CA VAL A 33 13.35 7.90 -15.15
C VAL A 33 14.86 7.86 -15.19
N ALA A 34 15.48 6.86 -14.56
CA ALA A 34 16.94 6.77 -14.45
C ALA A 34 17.59 6.05 -15.65
N GLY A 35 16.81 5.35 -16.48
CA GLY A 35 17.33 4.58 -17.61
C GLY A 35 18.21 3.40 -17.18
N GLU A 36 18.07 2.91 -15.94
CA GLU A 36 18.85 1.78 -15.45
C GLU A 36 18.42 0.48 -16.19
N PRO A 37 19.33 -0.46 -16.44
CA PRO A 37 18.94 -1.76 -16.97
C PRO A 37 18.18 -2.59 -15.92
N LEU A 38 17.23 -3.42 -16.36
CA LEU A 38 16.31 -4.19 -15.49
C LEU A 38 17.02 -4.95 -14.36
N ARG A 39 18.14 -5.61 -14.67
CA ARG A 39 18.92 -6.37 -13.66
C ARG A 39 19.43 -5.47 -12.54
N THR A 40 19.95 -4.28 -12.88
CA THR A 40 20.44 -3.31 -11.90
C THR A 40 19.30 -2.73 -11.09
N ALA A 41 18.17 -2.43 -11.73
CA ALA A 41 16.98 -1.92 -11.04
C ALA A 41 16.49 -2.92 -9.97
N VAL A 42 16.27 -4.19 -10.37
CA VAL A 42 15.78 -5.23 -9.45
C VAL A 42 16.75 -5.49 -8.29
N THR A 43 18.06 -5.61 -8.58
CA THR A 43 19.06 -5.88 -7.52
C THR A 43 19.17 -4.73 -6.52
N ARG A 44 19.08 -3.47 -6.98
CA ARG A 44 19.07 -2.30 -6.10
C ARG A 44 17.79 -2.22 -5.27
N SER A 45 16.62 -2.46 -5.86
CA SER A 45 15.35 -2.47 -5.12
C SER A 45 15.36 -3.51 -4.01
N LEU A 46 15.85 -4.72 -4.30
CA LEU A 46 15.99 -5.77 -3.29
C LEU A 46 16.97 -5.37 -2.18
N HIS A 47 18.14 -4.84 -2.55
CA HIS A 47 19.12 -4.39 -1.56
C HIS A 47 18.56 -3.33 -0.61
N GLN A 48 17.78 -2.37 -1.12
CA GLN A 48 17.16 -1.32 -0.30
C GLN A 48 16.15 -1.90 0.71
N VAL A 49 15.33 -2.87 0.30
CA VAL A 49 14.37 -3.55 1.21
C VAL A 49 15.11 -4.22 2.37
N PHE A 50 16.24 -4.88 2.10
CA PHE A 50 17.02 -5.54 3.16
C PHE A 50 17.85 -4.57 4.01
N ALA A 51 18.32 -3.47 3.44
CA ALA A 51 19.12 -2.49 4.15
C ALA A 51 18.32 -1.65 5.16
N GLN A 52 17.00 -1.50 4.96
CA GLN A 52 16.16 -0.59 5.75
C GLN A 52 14.88 -1.27 6.26
N PRO A 53 14.98 -2.30 7.10
CA PRO A 53 13.83 -3.11 7.52
C PRO A 53 12.75 -2.29 8.24
N VAL A 54 13.16 -1.31 9.06
CA VAL A 54 12.22 -0.43 9.77
C VAL A 54 11.42 0.43 8.79
N GLY A 55 12.08 1.00 7.76
CA GLY A 55 11.41 1.77 6.72
C GLY A 55 10.44 0.92 5.91
N THR A 56 10.84 -0.30 5.55
CA THR A 56 9.99 -1.29 4.88
C THR A 56 8.74 -1.62 5.71
N LEU A 57 8.88 -1.83 7.02
CA LEU A 57 7.74 -2.10 7.90
C LEU A 57 6.80 -0.90 8.02
N MET A 58 7.32 0.33 8.08
CA MET A 58 6.48 1.53 8.07
C MET A 58 5.71 1.69 6.76
N LEU A 59 6.32 1.33 5.63
CA LEU A 59 5.66 1.32 4.31
C LEU A 59 4.65 0.17 4.16
N LEU A 60 4.79 -0.92 4.91
CA LEU A 60 3.82 -2.02 4.92
C LEU A 60 2.54 -1.64 5.69
N ALA A 61 2.66 -0.81 6.73
CA ALA A 61 1.56 -0.51 7.65
C ALA A 61 0.26 -0.03 6.95
N PRO A 62 0.28 0.85 5.94
CA PRO A 62 -0.94 1.27 5.24
C PRO A 62 -1.66 0.13 4.52
N PHE A 63 -0.93 -0.81 3.92
CA PHE A 63 -1.54 -1.95 3.24
C PHE A 63 -2.16 -2.94 4.23
N ILE A 64 -1.55 -3.12 5.40
CA ILE A 64 -2.15 -3.90 6.49
C ILE A 64 -3.39 -3.22 7.05
N GLY A 65 -3.37 -1.89 7.20
CA GLY A 65 -4.55 -1.11 7.58
C GLY A 65 -5.70 -1.27 6.58
N ALA A 66 -5.41 -1.13 5.28
CA ALA A 66 -6.38 -1.36 4.22
C ALA A 66 -6.95 -2.79 4.27
N ALA A 67 -6.10 -3.80 4.40
CA ALA A 67 -6.50 -5.20 4.53
C ALA A 67 -7.41 -5.45 5.74
N ALA A 68 -7.08 -4.88 6.90
CA ALA A 68 -7.88 -5.02 8.12
C ALA A 68 -9.26 -4.38 7.95
N LEU A 69 -9.34 -3.16 7.40
CA LEU A 69 -10.60 -2.47 7.14
C LEU A 69 -11.47 -3.24 6.11
N SER A 70 -10.87 -3.76 5.05
CA SER A 70 -11.57 -4.60 4.07
C SER A 70 -12.15 -5.86 4.68
N ALA A 71 -11.42 -6.50 5.61
CA ALA A 71 -11.93 -7.64 6.34
C ALA A 71 -13.13 -7.27 7.22
N GLU A 72 -13.14 -6.10 7.86
CA GLU A 72 -14.31 -5.62 8.62
C GLU A 72 -15.50 -5.32 7.71
N VAL A 73 -15.28 -4.69 6.55
CA VAL A 73 -16.34 -4.45 5.55
C VAL A 73 -16.93 -5.77 5.04
N ALA A 74 -16.08 -6.76 4.77
CA ALA A 74 -16.50 -8.08 4.31
C ALA A 74 -17.38 -8.81 5.34
N LYS A 75 -17.09 -8.63 6.63
CA LYS A 75 -17.89 -9.19 7.73
C LYS A 75 -19.21 -8.48 7.90
N ALA A 76 -19.21 -7.15 7.83
CA ALA A 76 -20.39 -6.34 8.10
C ALA A 76 -21.43 -6.44 6.98
N SER A 77 -20.98 -6.51 5.72
CA SER A 77 -21.85 -6.57 4.55
C SER A 77 -21.75 -7.94 3.85
N ASN A 78 -20.83 -8.08 2.90
CA ASN A 78 -20.59 -9.31 2.16
C ASN A 78 -19.17 -9.33 1.56
N MET A 79 -18.75 -10.50 1.09
CA MET A 79 -17.39 -10.70 0.56
C MET A 79 -17.08 -9.79 -0.64
N ALA A 80 -18.04 -9.61 -1.56
CA ALA A 80 -17.84 -8.78 -2.75
C ALA A 80 -17.60 -7.31 -2.37
N ALA A 81 -18.34 -6.79 -1.38
CA ALA A 81 -18.12 -5.45 -0.84
C ALA A 81 -16.71 -5.29 -0.24
N GLY A 82 -16.22 -6.30 0.49
CA GLY A 82 -14.85 -6.31 1.01
C GLY A 82 -13.78 -6.28 -0.07
N TRP A 83 -13.98 -7.04 -1.15
CA TRP A 83 -13.08 -7.04 -2.31
C TRP A 83 -13.05 -5.70 -3.05
N ILE A 84 -14.23 -5.13 -3.33
CA ILE A 84 -14.34 -3.82 -3.98
C ILE A 84 -13.67 -2.75 -3.11
N PHE A 85 -13.96 -2.77 -1.81
CA PHE A 85 -13.36 -1.84 -0.86
C PHE A 85 -11.84 -1.97 -0.79
N PHE A 86 -11.32 -3.21 -0.72
CA PHE A 86 -9.87 -3.46 -0.77
C PHE A 86 -9.25 -2.92 -2.06
N GLY A 87 -9.83 -3.23 -3.22
CA GLY A 87 -9.34 -2.79 -4.52
C GLY A 87 -9.28 -1.25 -4.64
N LEU A 88 -10.30 -0.55 -4.14
CA LEU A 88 -10.33 0.92 -4.14
C LEU A 88 -9.23 1.51 -3.24
N VAL A 89 -9.14 1.06 -1.99
CA VAL A 89 -8.14 1.59 -1.05
C VAL A 89 -6.71 1.23 -1.49
N ALA A 90 -6.48 -0.03 -1.89
CA ALA A 90 -5.19 -0.48 -2.39
C ALA A 90 -4.79 0.22 -3.70
N GLY A 91 -5.76 0.53 -4.57
CA GLY A 91 -5.53 1.29 -5.79
C GLY A 91 -5.08 2.73 -5.52
N VAL A 92 -5.74 3.43 -4.58
CA VAL A 92 -5.34 4.78 -4.16
C VAL A 92 -3.97 4.77 -3.49
N LEU A 93 -3.72 3.83 -2.57
CA LEU A 93 -2.40 3.64 -1.97
C LEU A 93 -1.34 3.33 -3.05
N GLY A 94 -1.67 2.49 -4.02
CA GLY A 94 -0.80 2.17 -5.14
C GLY A 94 -0.41 3.41 -5.94
N GLY A 95 -1.37 4.26 -6.32
CA GLY A 95 -1.10 5.52 -7.00
C GLY A 95 -0.21 6.46 -6.19
N LEU A 96 -0.43 6.53 -4.88
CA LEU A 96 0.38 7.34 -3.96
C LEU A 96 1.83 6.84 -3.88
N TYR A 97 2.02 5.52 -3.76
CA TYR A 97 3.35 4.88 -3.73
C TYR A 97 4.08 5.05 -5.07
N PHE A 98 3.39 4.83 -6.19
CA PHE A 98 3.94 5.08 -7.52
C PHE A 98 4.43 6.52 -7.67
N SER A 99 3.61 7.50 -7.25
CA SER A 99 3.98 8.92 -7.30
C SER A 99 5.22 9.22 -6.44
N GLY A 100 5.36 8.57 -5.28
CA GLY A 100 6.51 8.72 -4.40
C GLY A 100 7.79 8.17 -4.99
N HIS A 101 7.77 6.95 -5.53
CA HIS A 101 8.92 6.32 -6.18
C HIS A 101 9.33 7.06 -7.45
N TRP A 102 8.37 7.46 -8.29
CA TRP A 102 8.65 8.25 -9.48
C TRP A 102 9.25 9.61 -9.14
N GLY A 103 8.64 10.35 -8.21
CA GLY A 103 9.15 11.63 -7.73
C GLY A 103 10.54 11.53 -7.10
N ALA A 104 10.83 10.42 -6.42
CA ALA A 104 12.15 10.17 -5.86
C ALA A 104 13.21 10.04 -6.96
N GLN A 105 12.94 9.28 -8.03
CA GLN A 105 13.89 9.13 -9.14
C GLN A 105 14.09 10.45 -9.90
N VAL A 106 13.02 11.23 -10.10
CA VAL A 106 13.14 12.57 -10.71
C VAL A 106 14.02 13.48 -9.87
N ALA A 107 13.82 13.52 -8.54
CA ALA A 107 14.64 14.30 -7.63
C ALA A 107 16.11 13.83 -7.59
N LEU A 108 16.36 12.52 -7.64
CA LEU A 108 17.72 11.98 -7.76
C LEU A 108 18.40 12.46 -9.04
N GLY A 109 17.69 12.48 -10.17
CA GLY A 109 18.19 13.04 -11.43
C GLY A 109 18.57 14.51 -11.33
N GLN A 110 17.88 15.27 -10.48
CA GLN A 110 18.16 16.69 -10.19
C GLN A 110 19.19 16.91 -9.07
N ARG A 111 19.83 15.86 -8.56
CA ARG A 111 20.78 15.89 -7.43
C ARG A 111 20.17 16.40 -6.12
N SER A 112 18.86 16.33 -5.95
CA SER A 112 18.13 16.75 -4.75
C SER A 112 17.84 15.55 -3.82
N TRP A 113 18.90 15.03 -3.19
CA TRP A 113 18.86 13.83 -2.33
C TRP A 113 17.81 13.90 -1.21
N THR A 114 17.67 15.06 -0.56
CA THR A 114 16.69 15.28 0.50
C THR A 114 15.26 15.16 -0.03
N ALA A 115 14.99 15.71 -1.21
CA ALA A 115 13.67 15.62 -1.82
C ALA A 115 13.35 14.17 -2.22
N ALA A 116 14.34 13.44 -2.73
CA ALA A 116 14.18 12.01 -3.04
C ALA A 116 13.87 11.18 -1.80
N ALA A 117 14.62 11.38 -0.72
CA ALA A 117 14.40 10.68 0.55
C ALA A 117 13.03 11.00 1.16
N LEU A 118 12.62 12.28 1.14
CA LEU A 118 11.31 12.69 1.65
C LEU A 118 10.16 12.18 0.79
N SER A 119 10.33 12.05 -0.53
CA SER A 119 9.29 11.56 -1.44
C SER A 119 8.82 10.15 -1.06
N VAL A 120 9.75 9.27 -0.69
CA VAL A 120 9.45 7.90 -0.23
C VAL A 120 9.18 7.86 1.27
N GLY A 121 10.00 8.53 2.08
CA GLY A 121 9.91 8.51 3.55
C GLY A 121 8.60 9.11 4.09
N MET A 122 7.95 10.00 3.34
CA MET A 122 6.66 10.57 3.70
C MET A 122 5.46 9.74 3.24
N LEU A 123 5.65 8.66 2.48
CA LEU A 123 4.53 7.83 2.00
C LEU A 123 3.63 7.28 3.12
N PRO A 124 4.14 6.78 4.25
CA PRO A 124 3.28 6.31 5.35
C PRO A 124 2.39 7.44 5.88
N PHE A 125 2.95 8.64 6.05
CA PHE A 125 2.23 9.81 6.54
C PHE A 125 1.18 10.32 5.53
N ARG A 126 1.54 10.36 4.25
CA ARG A 126 0.60 10.69 3.16
C ARG A 126 -0.52 9.65 3.00
N SER A 127 -0.31 8.44 3.50
CA SER A 127 -1.33 7.38 3.51
C SER A 127 -2.33 7.54 4.66
N ILE A 128 -2.03 8.32 5.70
CA ILE A 128 -2.92 8.50 6.86
C ILE A 128 -4.30 9.05 6.45
N PRO A 129 -4.42 10.13 5.65
CA PRO A 129 -5.73 10.62 5.23
C PRO A 129 -6.54 9.58 4.45
N VAL A 130 -5.87 8.77 3.63
CA VAL A 130 -6.50 7.68 2.85
C VAL A 130 -7.09 6.63 3.80
N LEU A 131 -6.32 6.22 4.82
CA LEU A 131 -6.79 5.24 5.80
C LEU A 131 -7.90 5.78 6.70
N LEU A 132 -7.84 7.06 7.09
CA LEU A 132 -8.89 7.69 7.87
C LEU A 132 -10.20 7.76 7.07
N ALA A 133 -10.14 8.20 5.81
CA ALA A 133 -11.30 8.20 4.92
C ALA A 133 -11.85 6.77 4.72
N ALA A 134 -10.97 5.80 4.49
CA ALA A 134 -11.35 4.40 4.40
C ALA A 134 -12.02 3.89 5.68
N ALA A 135 -11.49 4.22 6.86
CA ALA A 135 -12.05 3.81 8.14
C ALA A 135 -13.45 4.40 8.36
N VAL A 136 -13.67 5.68 8.01
CA VAL A 136 -14.99 6.31 8.04
C VAL A 136 -15.95 5.58 7.10
N CYS A 137 -15.55 5.32 5.86
CA CYS A 137 -16.38 4.58 4.89
C CYS A 137 -16.71 3.16 5.40
N ALA A 138 -15.74 2.44 5.97
CA ALA A 138 -15.95 1.13 6.55
C ALA A 138 -16.95 1.17 7.72
N GLY A 139 -16.82 2.16 8.60
CA GLY A 139 -17.75 2.38 9.70
C GLY A 139 -19.18 2.68 9.23
N LEU A 140 -19.34 3.50 8.18
CA LEU A 140 -20.63 3.79 7.57
C LEU A 140 -21.29 2.54 6.95
N VAL A 141 -20.50 1.68 6.29
CA VAL A 141 -20.99 0.40 5.75
C VAL A 141 -21.43 -0.50 6.89
N ALA A 142 -20.66 -0.56 7.97
CA ALA A 142 -21.01 -1.36 9.14
C ALA A 142 -22.29 -0.88 9.82
N TRP A 143 -22.49 0.43 9.92
CA TRP A 143 -23.70 1.01 10.50
C TRP A 143 -24.96 0.77 9.66
N ARG A 144 -24.84 0.83 8.33
CA ARG A 144 -25.97 0.62 7.41
C ARG A 144 -26.35 -0.84 7.19
N SER A 145 -25.43 -1.76 7.47
CA SER A 145 -25.70 -3.18 7.26
C SER A 145 -26.68 -3.66 8.34
N PRO A 146 -27.90 -4.11 7.99
CA PRO A 146 -28.84 -4.66 8.96
C PRO A 146 -28.12 -5.78 9.69
N GLN A 147 -28.09 -5.75 11.03
CA GLN A 147 -27.51 -6.83 11.81
C GLN A 147 -28.18 -8.12 11.37
N ARG A 148 -27.51 -8.90 10.52
CA ARG A 148 -27.92 -10.29 10.25
C ARG A 148 -27.68 -11.00 11.56
N GLY A 149 -28.76 -11.15 12.33
CA GLY A 149 -28.79 -11.98 13.52
C GLY A 149 -28.22 -13.37 13.21
N PRO A 150 -27.67 -14.05 14.23
CA PRO A 150 -27.02 -15.35 14.06
C PRO A 150 -27.90 -16.36 13.32
#